data_AF-A0A1B6G4G2-F1
#
_entry.id   AF-A0A1B6G4G2-F1
#
_cell.length_a   1.000
_cell.length_b   1.000
_cell.length_c   1.000
_cell.angle_alpha   90.00
_cell.angle_beta   90.00
_cell.angle_gamma   90.00
#
_symmetry.space_group_name_H-M   'P 1'
#
loop_
_entity.id
_entity.type
_entity.pdbx_description
1 polymer ?
#
loop_
_entity_poly.entity_id
_entity_poly.type
_entity_poly.pdbx_seq_one_letter_code
_entity_poly.pdbx_strand_id
1 'polypeptide(L)'
;EGSKPSHGGLILTNKDSFTIHTNVCSTKLTQNVDLLGLLNWTSQPDTLAGSLNALMKVDGEEVVKFLQDVLDALFNILMQNSDSDVYDNMVFECLLYIIGLVSDRKYQHFQPVLDLYIQESFSATLAYNKLIVVLKHHVDNANSSEDKDLLLKTMKSLQYIMRFIVRSRLLFSELYEGKGQQQFELSLKQLLQSIAVMMCYNTDATLLVQGACLKFLPSTIPDILQVFNSVQLSSLLMDLINKMPAQRLAKQKMMTVRDIVHSQLFLDSDCRSVLLPAILVRIRELLEAQDEVELCVKILSD
;
A
#
# COMPACT_ATOMS: atom_id res chain seq x y z
N GLU A 1 -58.34 -24.91 -63.46
CA GLU A 1 -57.28 -25.42 -62.56
C GLU A 1 -56.04 -24.56 -62.75
N GLY A 2 -55.29 -24.08 -61.76
CA GLY A 2 -55.37 -24.24 -60.31
C GLY A 2 -54.71 -23.05 -59.61
N SER A 3 -55.28 -22.65 -58.48
CA SER A 3 -54.70 -21.69 -57.55
C SER A 3 -53.55 -22.35 -56.80
N LYS A 4 -52.31 -21.83 -56.93
CA LYS A 4 -51.17 -22.25 -56.10
C LYS A 4 -51.50 -21.95 -54.62
N PRO A 5 -51.29 -22.89 -53.68
CA PRO A 5 -51.47 -22.60 -52.27
C PRO A 5 -50.32 -21.69 -51.81
N SER A 6 -50.62 -20.42 -51.53
CA SER A 6 -49.73 -19.57 -50.75
C SER A 6 -49.64 -20.17 -49.36
N HIS A 7 -48.48 -20.76 -49.03
CA HIS A 7 -48.21 -21.19 -47.67
C HIS A 7 -48.22 -19.93 -46.80
N GLY A 8 -49.17 -19.86 -45.86
CA GLY A 8 -49.25 -18.78 -44.89
C GLY A 8 -47.89 -18.63 -44.20
N GLY A 9 -47.40 -17.40 -44.12
CA GLY A 9 -46.16 -17.08 -43.41
C GLY A 9 -46.20 -17.56 -41.96
N LEU A 10 -45.03 -17.71 -41.34
CA LEU A 10 -44.85 -18.16 -39.96
C LEU A 10 -45.83 -17.42 -39.03
N ILE A 11 -46.75 -18.17 -38.40
CA ILE A 11 -47.73 -17.63 -37.45
C ILE A 11 -47.14 -17.76 -36.04
N LEU A 12 -47.24 -16.69 -35.24
CA LEU A 12 -46.80 -16.66 -33.84
C LEU A 12 -47.64 -17.65 -33.00
N THR A 13 -47.02 -18.69 -32.47
CA THR A 13 -47.68 -19.65 -31.56
C THR A 13 -47.74 -19.06 -30.15
N ASN A 14 -48.94 -18.74 -29.64
CA ASN A 14 -49.15 -18.23 -28.27
C ASN A 14 -48.83 -19.25 -27.13
N LYS A 15 -48.15 -20.34 -27.44
CA LYS A 15 -47.71 -21.38 -26.47
C LYS A 15 -46.19 -21.44 -26.29
N ASP A 16 -45.45 -20.62 -27.04
CA ASP A 16 -43.99 -20.62 -26.97
C ASP A 16 -43.53 -19.52 -26.01
N SER A 17 -42.77 -19.91 -24.99
CA SER A 17 -42.17 -18.97 -24.03
C SER A 17 -40.66 -18.93 -24.23
N PHE A 18 -40.12 -17.73 -24.39
CA PHE A 18 -38.68 -17.49 -24.51
C PHE A 18 -38.22 -16.64 -23.32
N THR A 19 -37.61 -17.30 -22.34
CA THR A 19 -37.12 -16.63 -21.13
C THR A 19 -35.65 -16.25 -21.32
N ILE A 20 -35.36 -14.95 -21.31
CA ILE A 20 -33.99 -14.45 -21.23
C ILE A 20 -33.71 -14.08 -19.77
N HIS A 21 -32.80 -14.82 -19.14
CA HIS A 21 -32.22 -14.39 -17.88
C HIS A 21 -31.06 -13.44 -18.19
N THR A 22 -31.17 -12.20 -17.72
CA THR A 22 -30.07 -11.23 -17.78
C THR A 22 -29.70 -10.82 -16.36
N ASN A 23 -28.40 -10.69 -16.12
CA ASN A 23 -27.86 -10.03 -14.93
C ASN A 23 -27.16 -8.77 -15.41
N VAL A 24 -27.66 -7.60 -14.99
CA VAL A 24 -27.16 -6.30 -15.43
C VAL A 24 -26.48 -5.58 -14.28
N CYS A 25 -25.26 -5.11 -14.51
CA CYS A 25 -24.46 -4.40 -13.51
C CYS A 25 -24.03 -3.04 -14.09
N SER A 26 -24.36 -1.94 -13.41
CA SER A 26 -23.83 -0.61 -13.78
C SER A 26 -22.36 -0.53 -13.40
N THR A 27 -21.46 -0.29 -14.37
CA THR A 27 -20.02 -0.12 -14.16
C THR A 27 -19.57 1.34 -14.04
N LYS A 28 -20.53 2.28 -14.09
CA LYS A 28 -20.25 3.73 -14.06
C LYS A 28 -20.92 4.45 -12.89
N LEU A 29 -22.03 3.92 -12.41
CA LEU A 29 -22.77 4.47 -11.27
C LEU A 29 -23.01 3.36 -10.25
N THR A 30 -22.50 3.54 -9.04
CA THR A 30 -22.79 2.63 -7.94
C THR A 30 -24.25 2.79 -7.47
N GLN A 31 -24.86 1.68 -7.08
CA GLN A 31 -26.16 1.68 -6.40
C GLN A 31 -26.00 1.49 -4.89
N ASN A 32 -24.78 1.24 -4.41
CA ASN A 32 -24.49 1.16 -3.00
C ASN A 32 -24.55 2.57 -2.39
N VAL A 33 -25.46 2.75 -1.42
CA VAL A 33 -25.72 4.06 -0.81
C VAL A 33 -24.50 4.61 -0.08
N ASP A 34 -23.73 3.73 0.59
CA ASP A 34 -22.54 4.13 1.34
C ASP A 34 -21.44 4.60 0.39
N LEU A 35 -21.24 3.88 -0.72
CA LEU A 35 -20.28 4.26 -1.75
C LEU A 35 -20.69 5.55 -2.46
N LEU A 36 -21.99 5.70 -2.77
CA LEU A 36 -22.52 6.92 -3.37
C LEU A 36 -22.33 8.13 -2.44
N GLY A 37 -22.49 7.93 -1.13
CA GLY A 37 -22.23 8.96 -0.11
C GLY A 37 -20.78 9.44 -0.16
N LEU A 38 -19.82 8.52 -0.29
CA LEU A 38 -18.41 8.88 -0.47
C LEU A 38 -18.15 9.56 -1.82
N LEU A 39 -18.65 9.02 -2.94
CA LEU A 39 -18.38 9.58 -4.26
C LEU A 39 -19.03 10.96 -4.47
N ASN A 40 -20.12 11.25 -3.76
CA ASN A 40 -20.84 12.52 -3.80
C ASN A 40 -20.61 13.38 -2.53
N TRP A 41 -19.49 13.16 -1.82
CA TRP A 41 -19.22 13.78 -0.53
C TRP A 41 -19.25 15.32 -0.56
N THR A 42 -18.89 15.94 -1.68
CA THR A 42 -18.93 17.40 -1.86
C THR A 42 -20.33 17.99 -1.75
N SER A 43 -21.37 17.20 -2.04
CA SER A 43 -22.77 17.63 -1.89
C SER A 43 -23.28 17.55 -0.46
N GLN A 44 -22.62 16.76 0.40
CA GLN A 44 -23.01 16.49 1.79
C GLN A 44 -21.76 16.39 2.70
N PRO A 45 -21.01 17.50 2.90
CA PRO A 45 -19.78 17.48 3.68
C PRO A 45 -19.99 17.08 5.15
N ASP A 46 -21.15 17.41 5.72
CA ASP A 46 -21.49 17.11 7.12
C ASP A 46 -21.55 15.59 7.41
N THR A 47 -21.80 14.77 6.38
CA THR A 47 -21.88 13.30 6.51
C THR A 47 -20.57 12.59 6.16
N LEU A 48 -19.52 13.33 5.78
CA LEU A 48 -18.26 12.77 5.25
C LEU A 48 -17.62 11.74 6.21
N ALA A 49 -17.58 12.04 7.51
CA ALA A 49 -17.05 11.09 8.49
C ALA A 49 -17.86 9.78 8.53
N GLY A 50 -19.19 9.87 8.38
CA GLY A 50 -20.07 8.72 8.24
C GLY A 50 -19.74 7.92 6.98
N SER A 51 -19.57 8.59 5.84
CA SER A 51 -19.25 7.96 4.55
C SER A 51 -17.89 7.23 4.55
N LEU A 52 -16.85 7.84 5.14
CA LEU A 52 -15.53 7.21 5.28
C LEU A 52 -15.60 5.95 6.16
N ASN A 53 -16.33 6.01 7.29
CA ASN A 53 -16.54 4.84 8.14
C ASN A 53 -17.39 3.75 7.47
N ALA A 54 -18.36 4.15 6.64
CA ALA A 54 -19.24 3.23 5.93
C ALA A 54 -18.50 2.49 4.81
N LEU A 55 -17.53 3.14 4.13
CA LEU A 55 -16.72 2.52 3.07
C LEU A 55 -16.07 1.20 3.53
N MET A 56 -15.54 1.16 4.75
CA MET A 56 -14.89 -0.03 5.30
C MET A 56 -15.84 -1.22 5.53
N LYS A 57 -17.16 -0.98 5.43
CA LYS A 57 -18.22 -2.00 5.58
C LYS A 57 -18.88 -2.37 4.26
N VAL A 58 -18.57 -1.66 3.17
CA VAL A 58 -19.07 -1.97 1.83
C VAL A 58 -18.53 -3.33 1.38
N ASP A 59 -19.32 -4.06 0.59
CA ASP A 59 -18.83 -5.30 -0.03
C ASP A 59 -17.62 -4.98 -0.90
N GLY A 60 -16.53 -5.73 -0.69
CA GLY A 60 -15.31 -5.58 -1.46
C GLY A 60 -15.52 -5.68 -2.97
N GLU A 61 -16.52 -6.45 -3.43
CA GLU A 61 -16.86 -6.53 -4.87
C GLU A 61 -17.31 -5.17 -5.45
N GLU A 62 -18.09 -4.41 -4.69
CA GLU A 62 -18.50 -3.06 -5.11
C GLU A 62 -17.32 -2.08 -5.05
N VAL A 63 -16.45 -2.18 -4.03
CA VAL A 63 -15.28 -1.30 -3.91
C VAL A 63 -14.30 -1.50 -5.06
N VAL A 64 -13.95 -2.75 -5.42
CA VAL A 64 -12.98 -3.01 -6.50
C VAL A 64 -13.50 -2.63 -7.89
N LYS A 65 -14.82 -2.67 -8.08
CA LYS A 65 -15.48 -2.27 -9.33
C LYS A 65 -15.37 -0.77 -9.61
N PHE A 66 -15.34 0.04 -8.55
CA PHE A 66 -15.19 1.50 -8.61
C PHE A 66 -13.86 1.96 -8.00
N LEU A 67 -12.83 1.10 -8.03
CA LEU A 67 -11.56 1.31 -7.32
C LEU A 67 -10.94 2.68 -7.62
N GLN A 68 -10.90 3.07 -8.89
CA GLN A 68 -10.37 4.36 -9.31
C GLN A 68 -11.20 5.52 -8.74
N ASP A 69 -12.53 5.51 -8.92
CA ASP A 69 -13.40 6.58 -8.44
C ASP A 69 -13.33 6.75 -6.92
N VAL A 70 -13.21 5.63 -6.19
CA VAL A 70 -13.05 5.63 -4.74
C VAL A 70 -11.72 6.23 -4.33
N LEU A 71 -10.61 5.83 -4.96
CA LEU A 71 -9.29 6.40 -4.66
C LEU A 71 -9.24 7.88 -5.00
N ASP A 72 -9.79 8.29 -6.14
CA ASP A 72 -9.88 9.70 -6.53
C ASP A 72 -10.68 10.50 -5.50
N ALA A 73 -11.82 9.99 -5.02
CA ALA A 73 -12.60 10.63 -3.96
C ALA A 73 -11.79 10.76 -2.66
N LEU A 74 -11.13 9.69 -2.21
CA LEU A 74 -10.31 9.69 -0.99
C LEU A 74 -9.16 10.71 -1.05
N PHE A 75 -8.43 10.75 -2.17
CA PHE A 75 -7.34 11.71 -2.31
C PHE A 75 -7.84 13.15 -2.48
N ASN A 76 -9.00 13.36 -3.13
CA ASN A 76 -9.63 14.68 -3.17
C ASN A 76 -10.02 15.16 -1.75
N ILE A 77 -10.57 14.27 -0.92
CA ILE A 77 -10.87 14.56 0.49
C ILE A 77 -9.58 14.91 1.25
N LEU A 78 -8.51 14.13 1.05
CA LEU A 78 -7.20 14.38 1.67
C LEU A 78 -6.65 15.77 1.30
N MET A 79 -6.89 16.24 0.07
CA MET A 79 -6.37 17.52 -0.42
C MET A 79 -7.23 18.73 -0.06
N GLN A 80 -8.55 18.59 0.08
CA GLN A 80 -9.44 19.71 0.37
C GLN A 80 -9.56 20.06 1.85
N ASN A 81 -9.25 19.12 2.75
CA ASN A 81 -9.31 19.33 4.19
C ASN A 81 -7.95 19.76 4.75
N SER A 82 -7.64 21.06 4.63
CA SER A 82 -6.35 21.63 5.09
C SER A 82 -6.21 21.68 6.61
N ASP A 83 -7.33 21.71 7.36
CA ASP A 83 -7.32 22.16 8.77
C ASP A 83 -7.70 21.07 9.80
N SER A 84 -7.95 19.83 9.35
CA SER A 84 -8.39 18.75 10.25
C SER A 84 -7.61 17.46 10.02
N ASP A 85 -6.68 17.17 10.94
CA ASP A 85 -5.96 15.88 11.04
C ASP A 85 -6.92 14.69 11.19
N VAL A 86 -8.18 14.94 11.56
CA VAL A 86 -9.22 13.92 11.72
C VAL A 86 -9.47 13.20 10.39
N TYR A 87 -9.69 13.96 9.31
CA TYR A 87 -9.98 13.34 8.00
C TYR A 87 -8.75 12.68 7.39
N ASP A 88 -7.54 13.19 7.68
CA ASP A 88 -6.30 12.58 7.21
C ASP A 88 -6.15 11.14 7.74
N ASN A 89 -6.44 10.91 9.02
CA ASN A 89 -6.44 9.57 9.61
C ASN A 89 -7.54 8.67 9.02
N MET A 90 -8.77 9.19 8.89
CA MET A 90 -9.88 8.41 8.33
C MET A 90 -9.65 8.00 6.86
N VAL A 91 -9.10 8.90 6.06
CA VAL A 91 -8.70 8.60 4.68
C VAL A 91 -7.58 7.56 4.67
N PHE A 92 -6.60 7.68 5.57
CA PHE A 92 -5.53 6.70 5.69
C PHE A 92 -6.07 5.30 6.02
N GLU A 93 -6.98 5.17 6.97
CA GLU A 93 -7.66 3.91 7.29
C GLU A 93 -8.42 3.32 6.09
N CYS A 94 -9.11 4.17 5.33
CA CYS A 94 -9.78 3.76 4.09
C CYS A 94 -8.79 3.24 3.04
N LEU A 95 -7.63 3.89 2.88
CA LEU A 95 -6.57 3.43 1.98
C LEU A 95 -6.03 2.07 2.43
N LEU A 96 -5.79 1.87 3.73
CA LEU A 96 -5.36 0.58 4.27
C LEU A 96 -6.41 -0.52 4.03
N TYR A 97 -7.70 -0.20 4.16
CA TYR A 97 -8.78 -1.11 3.85
C TYR A 97 -8.76 -1.52 2.37
N ILE A 98 -8.65 -0.57 1.44
CA ILE A 98 -8.60 -0.84 -0.01
C ILE A 98 -7.35 -1.66 -0.38
N ILE A 99 -6.18 -1.30 0.15
CA ILE A 99 -4.94 -2.04 -0.11
C ILE A 99 -5.04 -3.47 0.45
N GLY A 100 -5.60 -3.61 1.67
CA GLY A 100 -5.85 -4.91 2.29
C GLY A 100 -6.82 -5.76 1.47
N LEU A 101 -7.86 -5.15 0.93
CA LEU A 101 -8.84 -5.79 0.07
C LEU A 101 -8.20 -6.33 -1.21
N VAL A 102 -7.46 -5.49 -1.93
CA VAL A 102 -6.77 -5.85 -3.18
C VAL A 102 -5.63 -6.86 -2.94
N SER A 103 -5.09 -6.92 -1.71
CA SER A 103 -4.10 -7.93 -1.32
C SER A 103 -4.72 -9.29 -0.94
N ASP A 104 -6.04 -9.37 -0.78
CA ASP A 104 -6.73 -10.62 -0.51
C ASP A 104 -6.74 -11.51 -1.75
N ARG A 105 -6.60 -12.83 -1.56
CA ARG A 105 -6.62 -13.83 -2.64
C ARG A 105 -7.88 -13.73 -3.50
N LYS A 106 -9.02 -13.34 -2.91
CA LYS A 106 -10.29 -13.14 -3.61
C LYS A 106 -10.18 -12.02 -4.65
N TYR A 107 -9.45 -10.95 -4.36
CA TYR A 107 -9.40 -9.74 -5.18
C TYR A 107 -8.01 -9.44 -5.77
N GLN A 108 -7.02 -10.31 -5.61
CA GLN A 108 -5.64 -10.11 -6.07
C GLN A 108 -5.52 -9.80 -7.58
N HIS A 109 -6.49 -10.20 -8.39
CA HIS A 109 -6.54 -9.88 -9.83
C HIS A 109 -6.81 -8.39 -10.11
N PHE A 110 -7.19 -7.60 -9.09
CA PHE A 110 -7.26 -6.15 -9.14
C PHE A 110 -5.95 -5.44 -8.76
N GLN A 111 -4.89 -6.16 -8.34
CA GLN A 111 -3.58 -5.54 -8.10
C GLN A 111 -3.05 -4.77 -9.32
N PRO A 112 -3.11 -5.31 -10.56
CA PRO A 112 -2.71 -4.56 -11.75
C PRO A 112 -3.54 -3.28 -11.97
N VAL A 113 -4.80 -3.24 -11.51
CA VAL A 113 -5.66 -2.05 -11.61
C VAL A 113 -5.19 -0.98 -10.63
N LEU A 114 -4.86 -1.35 -9.39
CA LEU A 114 -4.26 -0.43 -8.41
C LEU A 114 -2.89 0.08 -8.89
N ASP A 115 -2.08 -0.81 -9.47
CA ASP A 115 -0.78 -0.47 -10.03
C ASP A 115 -0.89 0.56 -11.16
N LEU A 116 -1.80 0.30 -12.11
CA LEU A 116 -2.06 1.19 -13.23
C LEU A 116 -2.63 2.53 -12.75
N TYR A 117 -3.49 2.53 -11.74
CA TYR A 117 -4.01 3.76 -11.14
C TYR A 117 -2.88 4.62 -10.58
N ILE A 118 -1.99 4.04 -9.75
CA ILE A 118 -0.84 4.77 -9.19
C ILE A 118 0.04 5.32 -10.33
N GLN A 119 0.29 4.53 -11.36
CA GLN A 119 1.20 4.91 -12.43
C GLN A 119 0.60 5.99 -13.35
N GLU A 120 -0.64 5.84 -13.80
CA GLU A 120 -1.19 6.61 -14.91
C GLU A 120 -2.29 7.61 -14.50
N SER A 121 -3.10 7.31 -13.48
CA SER A 121 -4.30 8.09 -13.15
C SER A 121 -4.14 8.98 -11.91
N PHE A 122 -3.34 8.56 -10.93
CA PHE A 122 -3.17 9.27 -9.67
C PHE A 122 -2.54 10.65 -9.88
N SER A 123 -3.15 11.69 -9.30
CA SER A 123 -2.81 13.09 -9.57
C SER A 123 -2.66 13.99 -8.32
N ALA A 124 -2.76 13.42 -7.11
CA ALA A 124 -2.69 14.21 -5.87
C ALA A 124 -1.25 14.58 -5.48
N THR A 125 -0.78 15.74 -5.93
CA THR A 125 0.63 16.18 -5.83
C THR A 125 1.08 16.57 -4.43
N LEU A 126 0.18 16.83 -3.49
CA LEU A 126 0.52 17.18 -2.10
C LEU A 126 0.20 16.05 -1.10
N ALA A 127 -0.31 14.92 -1.57
CA ALA A 127 -0.67 13.78 -0.73
C ALA A 127 0.53 13.23 0.07
N TYR A 128 1.74 13.26 -0.50
CA TYR A 128 2.94 12.76 0.18
C TYR A 128 3.16 13.41 1.56
N ASN A 129 2.88 14.71 1.72
CA ASN A 129 3.09 15.41 2.99
C ASN A 129 2.17 14.85 4.08
N LYS A 130 0.87 14.76 3.79
CA LYS A 130 -0.13 14.24 4.73
C LYS A 130 0.08 12.75 5.02
N LEU A 131 0.35 11.95 3.98
CA LEU A 131 0.62 10.52 4.15
C LEU A 131 1.87 10.24 5.00
N ILE A 132 2.96 10.99 4.81
CA ILE A 132 4.16 10.85 5.66
C ILE A 132 3.84 11.21 7.11
N VAL A 133 3.10 12.30 7.36
CA VAL A 133 2.72 12.73 8.71
C VAL A 133 1.88 11.68 9.42
N VAL A 134 0.81 11.18 8.77
CA VAL A 134 -0.09 10.17 9.35
C VAL A 134 0.65 8.85 9.60
N LEU A 135 1.41 8.36 8.60
CA LEU A 135 2.18 7.14 8.74
C LEU A 135 3.21 7.25 9.88
N LYS A 136 3.91 8.38 9.98
CA LYS A 136 4.87 8.62 11.06
C LYS A 136 4.16 8.67 12.43
N HIS A 137 3.00 9.30 12.52
CA HIS A 137 2.21 9.35 13.75
C HIS A 137 1.82 7.95 14.26
N HIS A 138 1.36 7.06 13.37
CA HIS A 138 1.04 5.68 13.76
C HIS A 138 2.28 4.90 14.21
N VAL A 139 3.43 5.11 13.55
CA VAL A 139 4.70 4.43 13.90
C VAL A 139 5.27 4.94 15.23
N ASP A 140 5.25 6.24 15.47
CA ASP A 140 5.76 6.83 16.73
C ASP A 140 4.96 6.34 17.94
N ASN A 141 3.64 6.15 17.76
CA ASN A 141 2.75 5.65 18.80
C ASN A 141 2.66 4.11 18.88
N ALA A 142 3.56 3.37 18.22
CA ALA A 142 3.48 1.92 18.13
C ALA A 142 3.48 1.16 19.47
N ASN A 143 4.09 1.75 20.51
CA ASN A 143 4.13 1.13 21.84
C ASN A 143 2.94 1.50 22.73
N SER A 144 2.30 2.65 22.47
CA SER A 144 1.17 3.18 23.23
C SER A 144 -0.18 2.93 22.57
N SER A 145 -0.22 2.63 21.26
CA SER A 145 -1.46 2.47 20.50
C SER A 145 -2.33 1.35 21.07
N GLU A 146 -3.57 1.70 21.42
CA GLU A 146 -4.62 0.74 21.73
C GLU A 146 -5.01 -0.07 20.47
N ASP A 147 -4.89 0.53 19.28
CA ASP A 147 -5.19 -0.11 18.00
C ASP A 147 -3.92 -0.65 17.31
N LYS A 148 -3.52 -1.85 17.73
CA LYS A 148 -2.39 -2.59 17.15
C LYS A 148 -2.75 -3.23 15.80
N ASP A 149 -4.04 -3.47 15.55
CA ASP A 149 -4.50 -4.04 14.29
C ASP A 149 -4.32 -3.03 13.16
N LEU A 150 -4.61 -1.75 13.41
CA LEU A 150 -4.35 -0.66 12.49
C LEU A 150 -2.87 -0.54 12.12
N LEU A 151 -1.97 -0.59 13.10
CA LEU A 151 -0.54 -0.52 12.84
C LEU A 151 -0.02 -1.75 12.08
N LEU A 152 -0.55 -2.94 12.37
CA LEU A 152 -0.23 -4.15 11.60
C LEU A 152 -0.69 -4.02 10.15
N LYS A 153 -1.92 -3.56 9.90
CA LYS A 153 -2.43 -3.26 8.54
C LYS A 153 -1.58 -2.22 7.84
N THR A 154 -1.12 -1.21 8.57
CA THR A 154 -0.19 -0.18 8.07
C THR A 154 1.09 -0.80 7.56
N MET A 155 1.76 -1.64 8.36
CA MET A 155 2.99 -2.31 7.92
C MET A 155 2.77 -3.29 6.76
N LYS A 156 1.63 -3.99 6.74
CA LYS A 156 1.27 -4.87 5.61
C LYS A 156 1.03 -4.12 4.30
N SER A 157 0.58 -2.87 4.40
CA SER A 157 0.27 -2.00 3.26
C SER A 157 1.42 -1.07 2.88
N LEU A 158 2.57 -1.17 3.58
CA LEU A 158 3.69 -0.22 3.49
C LEU A 158 4.17 -0.03 2.05
N GLN A 159 4.22 -1.09 1.25
CA GLN A 159 4.60 -1.04 -0.16
C GLN A 159 3.73 -0.05 -0.95
N TYR A 160 2.41 -0.21 -0.91
CA TYR A 160 1.50 0.65 -1.66
C TYR A 160 1.43 2.07 -1.09
N ILE A 161 1.50 2.22 0.24
CA ILE A 161 1.56 3.55 0.86
C ILE A 161 2.82 4.30 0.40
N MET A 162 3.98 3.65 0.39
CA MET A 162 5.22 4.24 -0.12
C MET A 162 5.11 4.57 -1.62
N ARG A 163 4.47 3.72 -2.42
CA ARG A 163 4.21 4.02 -3.84
C ARG A 163 3.37 5.28 -4.04
N PHE A 164 2.31 5.48 -3.25
CA PHE A 164 1.54 6.74 -3.28
C PHE A 164 2.38 7.95 -2.87
N ILE A 165 3.18 7.83 -1.80
CA ILE A 165 4.08 8.90 -1.33
C ILE A 165 5.08 9.29 -2.43
N VAL A 166 5.77 8.30 -3.01
CA VAL A 166 6.78 8.49 -4.06
C VAL A 166 6.13 9.08 -5.31
N ARG A 167 5.02 8.52 -5.79
CA ARG A 167 4.32 9.04 -6.97
C ARG A 167 3.85 10.47 -6.77
N SER A 168 3.25 10.78 -5.62
CA SER A 168 2.82 12.13 -5.26
C SER A 168 4.01 13.11 -5.28
N ARG A 169 5.16 12.69 -4.74
CA ARG A 169 6.40 13.49 -4.78
C ARG A 169 6.92 13.72 -6.19
N LEU A 170 6.92 12.70 -7.05
CA LEU A 170 7.35 12.81 -8.45
C LEU A 170 6.48 13.81 -9.20
N LEU A 171 5.15 13.70 -9.07
CA LEU A 171 4.20 14.64 -9.67
C LEU A 171 4.41 16.07 -9.18
N PHE A 172 4.65 16.28 -7.89
CA PHE A 172 5.01 17.60 -7.36
C PHE A 172 6.32 18.11 -7.96
N SER A 173 7.32 17.24 -8.10
CA SER A 173 8.63 17.61 -8.66
C SER A 173 8.51 18.05 -10.12
N GLU A 174 7.66 17.37 -10.90
CA GLU A 174 7.38 17.70 -12.29
C GLU A 174 6.66 19.06 -12.41
N LEU A 175 5.65 19.33 -11.57
CA LEU A 175 4.89 20.58 -11.61
C LEU A 175 5.65 21.79 -11.08
N TYR A 176 6.54 21.59 -10.10
CA TYR A 176 7.22 22.68 -9.38
C TYR A 176 8.75 22.67 -9.57
N GLU A 177 9.25 22.07 -10.65
CA GLU A 177 10.66 22.08 -11.04
C GLU A 177 11.61 21.65 -9.91
N GLY A 178 11.29 20.56 -9.21
CA GLY A 178 12.13 20.00 -8.14
C GLY A 178 12.09 20.74 -6.80
N LYS A 179 11.25 21.78 -6.65
CA LYS A 179 11.06 22.46 -5.36
C LYS A 179 10.70 21.47 -4.24
N GLY A 180 11.11 21.82 -3.02
CA GLY A 180 10.79 21.03 -1.81
C GLY A 180 11.61 19.75 -1.62
N GLN A 181 12.60 19.44 -2.48
CA GLN A 181 13.36 18.19 -2.41
C GLN A 181 13.99 17.94 -1.03
N GLN A 182 14.70 18.93 -0.48
CA GLN A 182 15.36 18.78 0.82
C GLN A 182 14.36 18.57 1.97
N GLN A 183 13.21 19.25 1.93
CA GLN A 183 12.16 19.11 2.93
C GLN A 183 11.52 17.71 2.84
N PHE A 184 11.25 17.24 1.62
CA PHE A 184 10.75 15.90 1.39
C PHE A 184 11.74 14.83 1.89
N GLU A 185 13.01 14.92 1.51
CA GLU A 185 14.05 13.98 1.95
C GLU A 185 14.17 13.96 3.48
N LEU A 186 14.13 15.13 4.13
CA LEU A 186 14.14 15.21 5.58
C LEU A 186 12.93 14.49 6.20
N SER A 187 11.72 14.76 5.71
CA SER A 187 10.50 14.12 6.20
C SER A 187 10.49 12.61 5.99
N LEU A 188 10.93 12.13 4.82
CA LEU A 188 11.04 10.70 4.52
C LEU A 188 12.10 10.03 5.40
N LYS A 189 13.26 10.68 5.59
CA LYS A 189 14.31 10.21 6.50
C LYS A 189 13.79 10.10 7.93
N GLN A 190 13.08 11.10 8.42
CA GLN A 190 12.49 11.08 9.76
C GLN A 190 11.47 9.95 9.92
N LEU A 191 10.65 9.69 8.90
CA LEU A 191 9.74 8.55 8.89
C LEU A 191 10.50 7.21 8.97
N LEU A 192 11.53 7.01 8.15
CA LEU A 192 12.34 5.78 8.19
C LEU A 192 13.05 5.61 9.54
N GLN A 193 13.50 6.71 10.15
CA GLN A 193 14.05 6.71 11.50
C GLN A 193 13.01 6.34 12.57
N SER A 194 11.77 6.85 12.46
CA SER A 194 10.66 6.45 13.34
C SER A 194 10.37 4.94 13.22
N ILE A 195 10.38 4.39 12.00
CA ILE A 195 10.24 2.94 11.81
C ILE A 195 11.41 2.21 12.49
N ALA A 196 12.65 2.69 12.33
CA ALA A 196 13.81 2.10 12.99
C ALA A 196 13.71 2.15 14.53
N VAL A 197 13.13 3.19 15.11
CA VAL A 197 12.85 3.26 16.56
C VAL A 197 11.79 2.24 16.97
N MET A 198 10.73 2.05 16.18
CA MET A 198 9.71 1.01 16.43
C MET A 198 10.32 -0.40 16.46
N MET A 199 11.37 -0.64 15.67
CA MET A 199 12.11 -1.90 15.67
C MET A 199 12.88 -2.18 16.99
N CYS A 200 13.17 -1.16 17.79
CA CYS A 200 13.82 -1.33 19.10
C CYS A 200 12.90 -1.90 20.18
N TYR A 201 11.57 -1.80 20.02
CA TYR A 201 10.63 -2.25 21.05
C TYR A 201 10.70 -3.76 21.25
N ASN A 202 10.79 -4.18 22.51
CA ASN A 202 10.91 -5.60 22.89
C ASN A 202 9.65 -6.15 23.58
N THR A 203 8.48 -5.61 23.23
CA THR A 203 7.19 -6.04 23.78
C THR A 203 6.54 -7.06 22.85
N ASP A 204 5.80 -8.04 23.37
CA ASP A 204 5.08 -9.01 22.50
C ASP A 204 4.08 -8.31 21.58
N ALA A 205 3.57 -7.17 22.05
CA ALA A 205 2.68 -6.28 21.30
C ALA A 205 3.23 -5.84 19.95
N THR A 206 4.54 -5.62 19.81
CA THR A 206 5.14 -5.13 18.56
C THR A 206 5.65 -6.25 17.66
N LEU A 207 5.62 -7.51 18.10
CA LEU A 207 6.25 -8.63 17.39
C LEU A 207 5.69 -8.83 15.97
N LEU A 208 4.36 -8.84 15.84
CA LEU A 208 3.68 -9.00 14.55
C LEU A 208 3.91 -7.81 13.63
N VAL A 209 3.91 -6.59 14.19
CA VAL A 209 4.15 -5.34 13.46
C VAL A 209 5.58 -5.31 12.92
N GLN A 210 6.57 -5.65 13.74
CA GLN A 210 7.97 -5.74 13.34
C GLN A 210 8.19 -6.81 12.27
N GLY A 211 7.54 -7.99 12.42
CA GLY A 211 7.58 -9.04 11.42
C GLY A 211 6.97 -8.62 10.08
N ALA A 212 5.86 -7.88 10.10
CA ALA A 212 5.26 -7.30 8.90
C ALA A 212 6.19 -6.24 8.28
N CYS A 213 6.76 -5.34 9.09
CA CYS A 213 7.71 -4.34 8.62
C CYS A 213 8.89 -5.00 7.89
N LEU A 214 9.55 -5.98 8.51
CA LEU A 214 10.65 -6.73 7.89
C LEU A 214 10.28 -7.39 6.56
N LYS A 215 9.04 -7.92 6.47
CA LYS A 215 8.56 -8.59 5.26
C LYS A 215 8.26 -7.62 4.11
N PHE A 216 7.66 -6.46 4.40
CA PHE A 216 7.16 -5.54 3.37
C PHE A 216 8.08 -4.34 3.11
N LEU A 217 9.04 -4.06 3.99
CA LEU A 217 9.99 -2.96 3.79
C LEU A 217 10.87 -3.16 2.53
N PRO A 218 11.43 -4.35 2.23
CA PRO A 218 12.27 -4.51 1.04
C PRO A 218 11.56 -4.19 -0.28
N SER A 219 10.25 -4.45 -0.38
CA SER A 219 9.50 -4.16 -1.60
C SER A 219 9.26 -2.67 -1.85
N THR A 220 9.58 -1.79 -0.88
CA THR A 220 9.54 -0.33 -1.04
C THR A 220 10.80 0.23 -1.71
N ILE A 221 11.90 -0.53 -1.75
CA ILE A 221 13.21 -0.05 -2.19
C ILE A 221 13.18 0.54 -3.62
N PRO A 222 12.59 -0.14 -4.63
CA PRO A 222 12.57 0.39 -5.99
C PRO A 222 11.86 1.74 -6.11
N ASP A 223 10.83 1.96 -5.30
CA ASP A 223 10.08 3.22 -5.29
C ASP A 223 10.86 4.32 -4.57
N ILE A 224 11.39 4.03 -3.38
CA ILE A 224 12.16 5.02 -2.60
C ILE A 224 13.40 5.50 -3.37
N LEU A 225 14.06 4.62 -4.12
CA LEU A 225 15.23 4.95 -4.94
C LEU A 225 14.97 5.98 -6.04
N GLN A 226 13.71 6.20 -6.43
CA GLN A 226 13.37 7.23 -7.42
C GLN A 226 13.47 8.66 -6.85
N VAL A 227 13.41 8.81 -5.53
CA VAL A 227 13.26 10.13 -4.87
C VAL A 227 14.21 10.33 -3.68
N PHE A 228 15.04 9.34 -3.35
CA PHE A 228 15.91 9.36 -2.18
C PHE A 228 17.28 8.75 -2.47
N ASN A 229 18.32 9.25 -1.78
CA ASN A 229 19.69 8.81 -2.00
C ASN A 229 19.88 7.33 -1.61
N SER A 230 20.45 6.53 -2.52
CA SER A 230 20.66 5.09 -2.37
C SER A 230 21.54 4.73 -1.18
N VAL A 231 22.68 5.40 -1.01
CA VAL A 231 23.64 5.16 0.07
C VAL A 231 23.03 5.48 1.44
N GLN A 232 22.30 6.60 1.54
CA GLN A 232 21.59 6.96 2.76
C GLN A 232 20.48 5.95 3.09
N LEU A 233 19.75 5.47 2.07
CA LEU A 233 18.74 4.42 2.26
C LEU A 233 19.39 3.13 2.77
N SER A 234 20.51 2.69 2.18
CA SER A 234 21.28 1.53 2.66
C SER A 234 21.66 1.65 4.14
N SER A 235 22.14 2.82 4.56
CA SER A 235 22.49 3.08 5.96
C SER A 235 21.27 2.98 6.88
N LEU A 236 20.13 3.56 6.49
CA LEU A 236 18.89 3.54 7.28
C LEU A 236 18.30 2.13 7.38
N LEU A 237 18.30 1.36 6.29
CA LEU A 237 17.82 -0.03 6.29
C LEU A 237 18.67 -0.90 7.21
N MET A 238 19.99 -0.73 7.21
CA MET A 238 20.86 -1.48 8.11
C MET A 238 20.71 -1.04 9.56
N ASP A 239 20.56 0.26 9.83
CA ASP A 239 20.26 0.77 11.18
C ASP A 239 18.96 0.14 11.73
N LEU A 240 17.90 0.11 10.91
CA LEU A 240 16.63 -0.51 11.24
C LEU A 240 16.77 -2.00 11.61
N ILE A 241 17.48 -2.79 10.79
CA ILE A 241 17.68 -4.22 11.04
C ILE A 241 18.54 -4.45 12.28
N ASN A 242 19.56 -3.61 12.50
CA ASN A 242 20.51 -3.74 13.61
C ASN A 242 19.94 -3.28 14.95
N LYS A 243 18.97 -2.37 14.93
CA LYS A 243 18.26 -1.88 16.13
C LYS A 243 17.36 -2.93 16.78
N MET A 244 16.98 -3.98 16.05
CA MET A 244 16.25 -5.11 16.61
C MET A 244 17.16 -5.99 17.48
N PRO A 245 16.69 -6.43 18.68
CA PRO A 245 17.41 -7.40 19.50
C PRO A 245 17.81 -8.65 18.70
N ALA A 246 19.02 -9.18 18.94
CA ALA A 246 19.62 -10.23 18.11
C ALA A 246 18.74 -11.48 17.96
N GLN A 247 18.17 -11.96 19.07
CA GLN A 247 17.33 -13.17 19.13
C GLN A 247 15.89 -12.95 18.63
N ARG A 248 15.50 -11.71 18.34
CA ARG A 248 14.13 -11.37 17.97
C ARG A 248 13.99 -11.39 16.46
N LEU A 249 13.10 -12.25 15.96
CA LEU A 249 12.80 -12.39 14.53
C LEU A 249 14.06 -12.67 13.68
N ALA A 250 15.01 -13.46 14.20
CA ALA A 250 16.30 -13.73 13.54
C ALA A 250 16.11 -14.21 12.09
N LYS A 251 15.22 -15.18 11.87
CA LYS A 251 14.84 -15.65 10.54
C LYS A 251 14.32 -14.54 9.63
N GLN A 252 13.35 -13.75 10.08
CA GLN A 252 12.76 -12.68 9.27
C GLN A 252 13.79 -11.59 8.97
N LYS A 253 14.67 -11.24 9.92
CA LYS A 253 15.78 -10.30 9.68
C LYS A 253 16.67 -10.79 8.54
N MET A 254 17.03 -12.06 8.56
CA MET A 254 17.87 -12.65 7.50
C MET A 254 17.14 -12.77 6.16
N MET A 255 15.82 -13.01 6.16
CA MET A 255 15.01 -12.93 4.94
C MET A 255 15.02 -11.52 4.35
N THR A 256 14.82 -10.49 5.19
CA THR A 256 14.92 -9.08 4.79
C THR A 256 16.31 -8.74 4.24
N VAL A 257 17.38 -9.21 4.89
CA VAL A 257 18.76 -9.04 4.40
C VAL A 257 18.92 -9.68 3.02
N ARG A 258 18.41 -10.90 2.82
CA ARG A 258 18.44 -11.56 1.51
C ARG A 258 17.70 -10.72 0.47
N ASP A 259 16.52 -10.21 0.78
CA ASP A 259 15.74 -9.40 -0.16
C ASP A 259 16.46 -8.07 -0.50
N ILE A 260 17.20 -7.47 0.45
CA ILE A 260 18.07 -6.31 0.20
C ILE A 260 19.23 -6.66 -0.73
N VAL A 261 19.88 -7.82 -0.55
CA VAL A 261 20.95 -8.30 -1.43
C VAL A 261 20.46 -8.50 -2.87
N HIS A 262 19.21 -8.91 -3.05
CA HIS A 262 18.60 -9.04 -4.39
C HIS A 262 18.01 -7.72 -4.94
N SER A 263 18.08 -6.63 -4.19
CA SER A 263 17.54 -5.34 -4.60
C SER A 263 18.54 -4.53 -5.44
N GLN A 264 18.05 -3.46 -6.05
CA GLN A 264 18.88 -2.52 -6.82
C GLN A 264 20.00 -1.88 -5.97
N LEU A 265 19.86 -1.82 -4.65
CA LEU A 265 20.90 -1.30 -3.76
C LEU A 265 22.19 -2.10 -3.84
N PHE A 266 22.12 -3.42 -4.03
CA PHE A 266 23.33 -4.24 -4.06
C PHE A 266 24.06 -4.18 -5.40
N LEU A 267 23.43 -3.63 -6.45
CA LEU A 267 24.08 -3.40 -7.74
C LEU A 267 25.04 -2.20 -7.68
N ASP A 268 24.83 -1.26 -6.76
CA ASP A 268 25.64 -0.05 -6.56
C ASP A 268 26.83 -0.35 -5.62
N SER A 269 28.05 0.03 -6.04
CA SER A 269 29.27 -0.16 -5.26
C SER A 269 29.29 0.63 -3.95
N ASP A 270 28.76 1.86 -3.96
CA ASP A 270 28.76 2.72 -2.78
C ASP A 270 27.76 2.20 -1.75
N CYS A 271 26.61 1.71 -2.20
CA CYS A 271 25.64 1.04 -1.35
C CYS A 271 26.20 -0.26 -0.77
N ARG A 272 26.88 -1.09 -1.57
CA ARG A 272 27.56 -2.31 -1.08
C ARG A 272 28.60 -2.01 -0.01
N SER A 273 29.32 -0.89 -0.10
CA SER A 273 30.30 -0.49 0.91
C SER A 273 29.68 -0.26 2.29
N VAL A 274 28.38 0.07 2.34
CA VAL A 274 27.60 0.24 3.58
C VAL A 274 26.93 -1.07 4.00
N LEU A 275 26.29 -1.77 3.04
CA LEU A 275 25.49 -2.97 3.31
C LEU A 275 26.36 -4.17 3.71
N LEU A 276 27.41 -4.46 2.93
CA LEU A 276 28.16 -5.70 3.05
C LEU A 276 28.84 -5.86 4.42
N PRO A 277 29.54 -4.85 4.99
CA PRO A 277 30.13 -5.00 6.32
C PRO A 277 29.08 -5.33 7.40
N ALA A 278 27.93 -4.66 7.36
CA ALA A 278 26.86 -4.86 8.33
C ALA A 278 26.21 -6.25 8.20
N ILE A 279 26.02 -6.73 6.96
CA ILE A 279 25.50 -8.06 6.67
C ILE A 279 26.47 -9.14 7.13
N LEU A 280 27.77 -9.00 6.83
CA LEU A 280 28.79 -9.99 7.20
C LEU A 280 28.96 -10.13 8.72
N VAL A 281 28.83 -9.04 9.48
CA VAL A 281 28.83 -9.10 10.96
C VAL A 281 27.68 -9.98 11.44
N ARG A 282 26.47 -9.82 10.91
CA ARG A 282 25.30 -10.62 11.33
C ARG A 282 25.39 -12.08 10.90
N ILE A 283 25.84 -12.33 9.67
CA ILE A 283 26.08 -13.69 9.20
C ILE A 283 27.08 -14.39 10.11
N ARG A 284 28.19 -13.72 10.48
CA ARG A 284 29.18 -14.28 11.40
C ARG A 284 28.57 -14.65 12.75
N GLU A 285 27.84 -13.72 13.37
CA GLU A 285 27.22 -13.94 14.68
C GLU A 285 26.25 -15.14 14.67
N LEU A 286 25.44 -15.28 13.61
CA LEU A 286 24.50 -16.40 13.46
C LEU A 286 25.22 -17.74 13.20
N LEU A 287 26.26 -17.73 12.36
CA LEU A 287 27.08 -18.93 12.12
C LEU A 287 27.80 -19.40 13.39
N GLU A 288 28.35 -18.48 14.19
CA GLU A 288 28.97 -18.78 15.49
C GLU A 288 27.96 -19.32 16.50
N ALA A 289 26.72 -18.81 16.48
CA ALA A 289 25.62 -19.29 17.29
C ALA A 289 24.95 -20.58 16.78
N GLN A 290 25.35 -21.08 15.60
CA GLN A 290 24.69 -22.19 14.88
C GLN A 290 23.19 -21.96 14.62
N ASP A 291 22.79 -20.71 14.42
CA ASP A 291 21.40 -20.31 14.17
C ASP A 291 21.20 -19.90 12.70
N GLU A 292 20.06 -20.25 12.11
CA GLU A 292 19.69 -19.95 10.70
C GLU A 292 20.82 -20.17 9.66
N VAL A 293 21.64 -21.22 9.85
CA VAL A 293 22.87 -21.49 9.07
C VAL A 293 22.58 -21.63 7.57
N GLU A 294 21.50 -22.31 7.19
CA GLU A 294 21.12 -22.51 5.79
C GLU A 294 20.86 -21.16 5.08
N LEU A 295 20.21 -20.22 5.77
CA LEU A 295 19.91 -18.91 5.23
C LEU A 295 21.17 -18.04 5.13
N CYS A 296 22.07 -18.16 6.10
CA CYS A 296 23.39 -17.52 6.05
C CYS A 296 24.21 -17.99 4.85
N VAL A 297 24.29 -19.31 4.63
CA VAL A 297 25.00 -19.90 3.48
C VAL A 297 24.38 -19.42 2.17
N LYS A 298 23.05 -19.37 2.09
CA LYS A 298 22.35 -18.89 0.90
C LYS A 298 22.68 -17.43 0.58
N ILE A 299 22.65 -16.54 1.57
CA ILE A 299 23.00 -15.12 1.36
C ILE A 299 24.46 -14.95 0.94
N LEU A 300 25.38 -15.79 1.44
CA LEU A 300 26.78 -15.75 1.02
C LEU A 300 27.00 -16.27 -0.41
N SER A 301 26.08 -17.09 -0.93
CA SER A 301 26.16 -17.64 -2.28
C SER A 301 25.48 -16.79 -3.35
N ASP A 302 24.53 -15.94 -2.94
CA ASP A 302 23.80 -15.01 -3.80
C ASP A 302 24.66 -13.77 -4.14
#